data_AF-A0A382HDU7-F1
#
_entry.id   AF-A0A382HDU7-F1
#
_cell.length_a   1.000
_cell.length_b   1.000
_cell.length_c   1.000
_cell.angle_alpha   90.00
_cell.angle_beta   90.00
_cell.angle_gamma   90.00
#
_symmetry.space_group_name_H-M   'P 1'
#
loop_
_entity.id
_entity.type
_entity.pdbx_description
1 polymer ?
#
loop_
_entity_poly.entity_id
_entity_poly.type
_entity_poly.pdbx_seq_one_letter_code
_entity_poly.pdbx_strand_id
1 'polypeptide(L)'
;MYISKAFIPILKNNPSEAKIKSHQLMLRVGMIKQSSAGIYSWLPLGFKVMKKIEKIVREEQNKIGAQELLMPTIQSSEIWKESGRYEDYGDEMLRIKDRQNREMLYGPTNEELITEIFRSSIKSYKSLPQLLYHIQWKFRDELRPRFGIMRCREFFMKDAYSFDINDEEAFFSYNKFFLSYLRTFKRLSLTAIPMAADTGPIGGNLSHEFIILAETGESKIFTDKRVFDVSSDGFHIEKKSLEDLRKKYEKFYAVTDEKFNKKEFENEVSEENRLITKGIEVGHIFYFGDKYSKPLNA
;
A
#
# COMPACT_ATOMS: atom_id res chain seq x y z
N MET A 1 9.95 29.49 -8.96
CA MET A 1 8.68 29.93 -9.56
C MET A 1 8.15 31.07 -8.72
N TYR A 2 7.96 32.26 -9.31
CA TYR A 2 7.33 33.38 -8.63
C TYR A 2 5.83 33.13 -8.47
N ILE A 3 5.23 33.57 -7.36
CA ILE A 3 3.79 33.39 -7.09
C ILE A 3 2.93 34.02 -8.19
N SER A 4 3.33 35.18 -8.72
CA SER A 4 2.64 35.87 -9.82
C SER A 4 2.57 35.07 -11.13
N LYS A 5 3.40 34.03 -11.30
CA LYS A 5 3.41 33.13 -12.46
C LYS A 5 2.91 31.73 -12.12
N ALA A 6 2.48 31.48 -10.87
CA ALA A 6 2.04 30.18 -10.40
C ALA A 6 0.53 30.04 -10.50
N PHE A 7 0.04 28.87 -10.91
CA PHE A 7 -1.38 28.53 -10.83
C PHE A 7 -1.69 27.89 -9.46
N ILE A 8 -2.21 28.71 -8.54
CA ILE A 8 -2.57 28.31 -7.17
C ILE A 8 -3.95 28.94 -6.85
N PRO A 9 -5.06 28.28 -7.21
CA PRO A 9 -6.41 28.81 -7.00
C PRO A 9 -6.82 28.65 -5.53
N ILE A 10 -6.42 29.59 -4.68
CA ILE A 10 -6.72 29.57 -3.24
C ILE A 10 -8.21 29.84 -2.99
N LEU A 11 -8.84 29.08 -2.10
CA LEU A 11 -10.23 29.29 -1.67
C LEU A 11 -10.28 30.03 -0.32
N LYS A 12 -11.11 31.07 -0.25
CA LYS A 12 -11.32 31.88 0.97
C LYS A 12 -12.02 31.07 2.07
N ASN A 13 -13.07 30.35 1.71
CA ASN A 13 -13.92 29.62 2.64
C ASN A 13 -13.61 28.12 2.62
N ASN A 14 -13.98 27.42 3.70
CA ASN A 14 -13.92 25.96 3.73
C ASN A 14 -14.97 25.38 2.76
N PRO A 15 -14.59 24.46 1.86
CA PRO A 15 -15.54 23.80 0.98
C PRO A 15 -16.51 22.91 1.77
N SER A 16 -17.81 23.03 1.50
CA SER A 16 -18.88 22.33 2.24
C SER A 16 -18.87 20.81 2.07
N GLU A 17 -18.32 20.35 0.94
CA GLU A 17 -18.17 18.95 0.57
C GLU A 17 -17.05 18.24 1.36
N ALA A 18 -16.09 19.00 1.91
CA ALA A 18 -14.93 18.44 2.59
C ALA A 18 -15.18 18.26 4.10
N LYS A 19 -15.31 17.00 4.53
CA LYS A 19 -15.60 16.64 5.93
C LYS A 19 -14.39 16.60 6.85
N ILE A 20 -13.20 16.27 6.32
CA ILE A 20 -11.98 16.14 7.12
C ILE A 20 -10.96 17.24 6.79
N LYS A 21 -10.11 17.56 7.77
CA LYS A 21 -9.17 18.67 7.71
C LYS A 21 -8.18 18.57 6.54
N SER A 22 -7.67 17.38 6.25
CA SER A 22 -6.74 17.18 5.12
C SER A 22 -7.40 17.52 3.78
N HIS A 23 -8.62 17.01 3.53
CA HIS A 23 -9.39 17.32 2.32
C HIS A 23 -9.70 18.83 2.20
N GLN A 24 -10.14 19.46 3.29
CA GLN A 24 -10.41 20.91 3.33
C GLN A 24 -9.16 21.72 2.97
N LEU A 25 -8.01 21.40 3.57
CA LEU A 25 -6.76 22.13 3.32
C LEU A 25 -6.28 21.94 1.89
N MET A 26 -6.28 20.71 1.37
CA MET A 26 -5.83 20.43 -0.01
C MET A 26 -6.67 21.17 -1.05
N LEU A 27 -7.98 21.28 -0.86
CA LEU A 27 -8.83 22.11 -1.72
C LEU A 27 -8.52 23.60 -1.56
N ARG A 28 -8.43 24.08 -0.31
CA ARG A 28 -8.22 25.50 -0.02
C ARG A 28 -6.91 26.06 -0.53
N VAL A 29 -5.83 25.28 -0.48
CA VAL A 29 -4.52 25.70 -1.00
C VAL A 29 -4.33 25.37 -2.47
N GLY A 30 -5.40 24.94 -3.17
CA GLY A 30 -5.35 24.64 -4.59
C GLY A 30 -4.38 23.51 -4.94
N MET A 31 -4.35 22.43 -4.14
CA MET A 31 -3.55 21.24 -4.43
C MET A 31 -4.29 20.23 -5.29
N ILE A 32 -5.60 20.10 -5.11
CA ILE A 32 -6.45 19.16 -5.84
C ILE A 32 -7.75 19.85 -6.27
N LYS A 33 -8.36 19.33 -7.32
CA LYS A 33 -9.72 19.69 -7.76
C LYS A 33 -10.47 18.43 -8.10
N GLN A 34 -11.68 18.27 -7.60
CA GLN A 34 -12.51 17.11 -7.91
C GLN A 34 -13.06 17.22 -9.35
N SER A 35 -12.87 16.16 -10.13
CA SER A 35 -13.34 16.06 -11.52
C SER A 35 -14.58 15.15 -11.62
N SER A 36 -14.65 14.13 -10.77
CA SER A 36 -15.84 13.29 -10.57
C SER A 36 -15.82 12.71 -9.14
N ALA A 37 -16.85 11.99 -8.72
CA ALA A 37 -16.89 11.34 -7.41
C ALA A 37 -15.62 10.47 -7.21
N GLY A 38 -14.79 10.80 -6.22
CA GLY A 38 -13.54 10.06 -5.97
C GLY A 38 -12.46 10.16 -7.05
N ILE A 39 -12.53 11.12 -7.97
CA ILE A 39 -11.52 11.31 -9.03
C ILE A 39 -11.06 12.76 -9.02
N TYR A 40 -9.75 12.98 -8.87
CA TYR A 40 -9.17 14.29 -8.61
C TYR A 40 -8.09 14.66 -9.64
N SER A 41 -8.17 15.87 -10.15
CA SER A 41 -7.05 16.51 -10.83
C SER A 41 -6.05 17.07 -9.81
N TRP A 42 -4.78 16.73 -9.99
CA TRP A 42 -3.68 17.24 -9.17
C TRP A 42 -3.18 18.56 -9.74
N LEU A 43 -3.41 19.65 -9.00
CA LEU A 43 -2.97 20.98 -9.38
C LEU A 43 -1.46 21.15 -9.09
N PRO A 44 -0.78 22.16 -9.65
CA PRO A 44 0.69 22.23 -9.64
C PRO A 44 1.34 22.10 -8.26
N LEU A 45 0.73 22.66 -7.20
CA LEU A 45 1.25 22.53 -5.84
C LEU A 45 1.09 21.09 -5.31
N GLY A 46 -0.08 20.48 -5.50
CA GLY A 46 -0.35 19.10 -5.09
C GLY A 46 0.51 18.11 -5.85
N PHE A 47 0.62 18.28 -7.17
CA PHE A 47 1.45 17.44 -8.03
C PHE A 47 2.94 17.52 -7.64
N LYS A 48 3.44 18.71 -7.29
CA LYS A 48 4.81 18.87 -6.78
C LYS A 48 5.05 18.09 -5.49
N VAL A 49 4.07 18.07 -4.58
CA VAL A 49 4.15 17.29 -3.33
C VAL A 49 4.10 15.79 -3.63
N MET A 50 3.17 15.34 -4.48
CA MET A 50 3.10 13.94 -4.94
C MET A 50 4.45 13.48 -5.51
N LYS A 51 5.08 14.26 -6.39
CA LYS A 51 6.39 13.89 -6.97
C LYS A 51 7.53 13.82 -5.95
N LYS A 52 7.47 14.60 -4.86
CA LYS A 52 8.42 14.46 -3.75
C LYS A 52 8.21 13.17 -2.96
N ILE A 53 6.96 12.82 -2.67
CA ILE A 53 6.61 11.57 -1.99
C ILE A 53 7.03 10.39 -2.86
N GLU A 54 6.65 10.40 -4.14
CA GLU A 54 7.02 9.38 -5.13
C GLU A 54 8.55 9.16 -5.17
N LYS A 55 9.34 10.24 -5.18
CA LYS A 55 10.81 10.15 -5.17
C LYS A 55 11.34 9.47 -3.91
N ILE A 56 10.81 9.78 -2.73
CA ILE A 56 11.24 9.15 -1.47
C ILE A 56 10.91 7.66 -1.49
N VAL A 57 9.69 7.29 -1.89
CA VAL A 57 9.26 5.89 -2.01
C VAL A 57 10.19 5.13 -2.98
N ARG A 58 10.42 5.67 -4.18
CA ARG A 58 11.34 5.09 -5.18
C ARG A 58 12.74 4.87 -4.63
N GLU A 59 13.31 5.87 -3.94
CA GLU A 59 14.65 5.76 -3.37
C GLU A 59 14.75 4.64 -2.31
N GLU A 60 13.75 4.47 -1.44
CA GLU A 60 13.76 3.40 -0.43
C GLU A 60 13.50 2.00 -1.03
N GLN A 61 12.73 1.91 -2.11
CA GLN A 61 12.56 0.66 -2.87
C GLN A 61 13.87 0.27 -3.59
N ASN A 62 14.53 1.23 -4.23
CA ASN A 62 15.81 0.98 -4.92
C ASN A 62 16.91 0.55 -3.94
N LYS A 63 16.93 1.11 -2.72
CA LYS A 63 17.90 0.73 -1.68
C LYS A 63 17.83 -0.73 -1.27
N ILE A 64 16.67 -1.39 -1.39
CA ILE A 64 16.52 -2.81 -1.10
C ILE A 64 16.76 -3.72 -2.32
N GLY A 65 17.20 -3.14 -3.43
CA GLY A 65 17.44 -3.86 -4.69
C GLY A 65 16.18 -4.14 -5.51
N ALA A 66 15.05 -3.50 -5.19
CA ALA A 66 13.86 -3.59 -6.04
C ALA A 66 14.09 -2.80 -7.34
N GLN A 67 13.65 -3.37 -8.45
CA GLN A 67 13.82 -2.83 -9.80
C GLN A 67 12.50 -2.24 -10.29
N GLU A 68 12.55 -0.99 -10.73
CA GLU A 68 11.38 -0.28 -11.22
C GLU A 68 11.09 -0.64 -12.69
N LEU A 69 9.84 -0.96 -12.98
CA LEU A 69 9.27 -1.09 -14.32
C LEU A 69 7.96 -0.31 -14.39
N LEU A 70 7.24 -0.35 -15.51
CA LEU A 70 5.91 0.29 -15.60
C LEU A 70 4.93 -0.59 -16.35
N MET A 71 4.03 -1.25 -15.61
CA MET A 71 2.90 -1.98 -16.19
C MET A 71 1.77 -1.03 -16.63
N PRO A 72 0.98 -1.41 -17.66
CA PRO A 72 -0.18 -0.65 -18.12
C PRO A 72 -1.29 -0.59 -17.06
N THR A 73 -2.14 0.44 -17.17
CA THR A 73 -3.35 0.59 -16.35
C THR A 73 -4.49 -0.32 -16.80
N ILE A 74 -4.55 -0.63 -18.10
CA ILE A 74 -5.54 -1.54 -18.67
C ILE A 74 -4.96 -2.95 -18.74
N GLN A 75 -5.69 -3.93 -18.23
CA GLN A 75 -5.28 -5.34 -18.21
C GLN A 75 -6.30 -6.20 -18.94
N SER A 76 -5.83 -7.31 -19.52
CA SER A 76 -6.70 -8.34 -20.09
C SER A 76 -7.48 -9.03 -18.96
N SER A 77 -8.77 -9.34 -19.17
CA SER A 77 -9.51 -10.15 -18.21
C SER A 77 -8.98 -11.58 -18.12
N GLU A 78 -8.29 -12.08 -19.14
CA GLU A 78 -7.89 -13.50 -19.22
C GLU A 78 -6.93 -13.91 -18.09
N ILE A 79 -5.95 -13.08 -17.75
CA ILE A 79 -5.02 -13.37 -16.64
C ILE A 79 -5.72 -13.38 -15.28
N TRP A 80 -6.81 -12.61 -15.14
CA TRP A 80 -7.64 -12.57 -13.92
C TRP A 80 -8.60 -13.76 -13.85
N LYS A 81 -9.07 -14.25 -14.99
CA LYS A 81 -9.85 -15.49 -15.07
C LYS A 81 -8.95 -16.69 -14.75
N GLU A 82 -7.71 -16.69 -15.23
CA GLU A 82 -6.73 -17.74 -14.94
C GLU A 82 -6.40 -17.82 -13.44
N SER A 83 -6.26 -16.69 -12.74
CA SER A 83 -6.09 -16.67 -11.28
C SER A 83 -7.37 -16.97 -10.48
N GLY A 84 -8.53 -16.99 -11.13
CA GLY A 84 -9.85 -17.08 -10.51
C GLY A 84 -10.38 -15.76 -9.92
N ARG A 85 -9.59 -14.69 -9.90
CA ARG A 85 -9.97 -13.43 -9.21
C ARG A 85 -10.88 -12.51 -10.00
N TYR A 86 -11.13 -12.78 -11.28
CA TYR A 86 -11.96 -11.90 -12.11
C TYR A 86 -13.37 -11.69 -11.53
N GLU A 87 -14.03 -12.76 -11.10
CA GLU A 87 -15.35 -12.68 -10.46
C GLU A 87 -15.25 -12.41 -8.95
N ASP A 88 -14.27 -13.00 -8.26
CA ASP A 88 -14.08 -12.85 -6.81
C ASP A 88 -13.79 -11.41 -6.36
N TYR A 89 -13.23 -10.56 -7.24
CA TYR A 89 -12.98 -9.15 -6.91
C TYR A 89 -14.27 -8.33 -6.71
N GLY A 90 -15.37 -8.76 -7.34
CA GLY A 90 -16.68 -8.11 -7.22
C GLY A 90 -16.78 -6.73 -7.89
N ASP A 91 -17.74 -5.95 -7.42
CA ASP A 91 -18.20 -4.70 -8.06
C ASP A 91 -17.18 -3.56 -8.01
N GLU A 92 -16.13 -3.66 -7.18
CA GLU A 92 -15.06 -2.66 -7.14
C GLU A 92 -14.15 -2.72 -8.39
N MET A 93 -14.24 -3.81 -9.18
CA MET A 93 -13.47 -3.95 -10.42
C MET A 93 -14.13 -3.18 -11.57
N LEU A 94 -13.45 -2.15 -12.09
CA LEU A 94 -13.90 -1.45 -13.28
C LEU A 94 -13.63 -2.28 -14.55
N ARG A 95 -14.65 -3.01 -15.00
CA ARG A 95 -14.63 -3.80 -16.25
C ARG A 95 -14.86 -2.91 -17.47
N ILE A 96 -14.13 -3.18 -18.55
CA ILE A 96 -14.12 -2.39 -19.78
C ILE A 96 -14.28 -3.36 -20.96
N LYS A 97 -15.08 -2.97 -21.96
CA LYS A 97 -15.11 -3.62 -23.28
C LYS A 97 -14.60 -2.65 -24.33
N ASP A 98 -13.67 -3.09 -25.16
CA ASP A 98 -13.24 -2.27 -26.30
C ASP A 98 -14.24 -2.34 -27.47
N ARG A 99 -13.94 -1.62 -28.55
CA ARG A 99 -14.78 -1.60 -29.76
C ARG A 99 -14.91 -2.94 -30.50
N GLN A 100 -14.09 -3.94 -30.14
CA GLN A 100 -14.14 -5.30 -30.66
C GLN A 100 -14.75 -6.28 -29.63
N ASN A 101 -15.33 -5.77 -28.55
CA ASN A 101 -15.88 -6.54 -27.43
C ASN A 101 -14.83 -7.38 -26.66
N ARG A 102 -13.55 -7.02 -26.72
CA ARG A 102 -12.53 -7.66 -25.87
C ARG A 102 -12.71 -7.21 -24.43
N GLU A 103 -12.74 -8.18 -23.53
CA GLU A 103 -12.89 -7.95 -22.09
C GLU A 103 -11.56 -7.52 -21.47
N MET A 104 -11.60 -6.38 -20.81
CA MET A 104 -10.47 -5.76 -20.14
C MET A 104 -10.94 -5.17 -18.82
N LEU A 105 -10.01 -4.66 -18.04
CA LEU A 105 -10.31 -3.94 -16.81
C LEU A 105 -9.28 -2.85 -16.57
N TYR A 106 -9.67 -1.83 -15.81
CA TYR A 106 -8.71 -0.92 -15.20
C TYR A 106 -8.14 -1.62 -13.97
N GLY A 107 -6.84 -1.90 -13.96
CA GLY A 107 -6.16 -2.66 -12.91
C GLY A 107 -6.32 -2.05 -11.52
N PRO A 108 -6.98 -2.73 -10.58
CA PRO A 108 -7.03 -2.30 -9.19
C PRO A 108 -5.76 -2.71 -8.40
N THR A 109 -5.00 -3.67 -8.95
CA THR A 109 -3.71 -4.20 -8.51
C THR A 109 -3.09 -5.01 -9.67
N ASN A 110 -1.92 -5.61 -9.49
CA ASN A 110 -1.10 -6.18 -10.55
C ASN A 110 -0.48 -7.56 -10.24
N GLU A 111 -0.98 -8.33 -9.26
CA GLU A 111 -0.39 -9.66 -8.94
C GLU A 111 -0.37 -10.60 -10.17
N GLU A 112 -1.46 -10.67 -10.93
CA GLU A 112 -1.57 -11.50 -12.13
C GLU A 112 -0.63 -11.02 -13.24
N LEU A 113 -0.60 -9.70 -13.47
CA LEU A 113 0.17 -9.12 -14.56
C LEU A 113 1.68 -9.22 -14.33
N ILE A 114 2.15 -9.04 -13.09
CA ILE A 114 3.57 -9.20 -12.79
C ILE A 114 3.99 -10.68 -12.84
N THR A 115 3.09 -11.60 -12.46
CA THR A 115 3.32 -13.05 -12.56
C THR A 115 3.37 -13.48 -14.03
N GLU A 116 2.54 -12.91 -14.90
CA GLU A 116 2.61 -13.11 -16.36
C GLU A 116 3.98 -12.70 -16.92
N ILE A 117 4.46 -11.51 -16.54
CA ILE A 117 5.78 -11.01 -16.95
C ILE A 117 6.89 -11.92 -16.43
N PHE A 118 6.79 -12.36 -15.17
CA PHE A 118 7.78 -13.23 -14.57
C PHE A 118 7.83 -14.60 -15.27
N ARG A 119 6.68 -15.28 -15.44
CA ARG A 119 6.61 -16.61 -16.04
C ARG A 119 7.06 -16.62 -17.50
N SER A 120 6.87 -15.54 -18.23
CA SER A 120 7.34 -15.43 -19.62
C SER A 120 8.84 -15.17 -19.73
N SER A 121 9.46 -14.57 -18.70
CA SER A 121 10.83 -14.06 -18.76
C SER A 121 11.87 -14.90 -18.01
N ILE A 122 11.50 -15.50 -16.86
CA ILE A 122 12.44 -16.19 -15.97
C ILE A 122 12.16 -17.70 -16.00
N LYS A 123 13.21 -18.50 -16.22
CA LYS A 123 13.14 -19.97 -16.36
C LYS A 123 14.11 -20.74 -15.48
N SER A 124 14.95 -20.05 -14.71
CA SER A 124 15.96 -20.68 -13.87
C SER A 124 15.98 -20.04 -12.49
N TYR A 125 16.02 -20.87 -11.45
CA TYR A 125 16.17 -20.46 -10.06
C TYR A 125 17.41 -19.58 -9.81
N LYS A 126 18.43 -19.66 -10.67
CA LYS A 126 19.63 -18.81 -10.60
C LYS A 126 19.33 -17.32 -10.80
N SER A 127 18.17 -16.99 -11.34
CA SER A 127 17.71 -15.60 -11.48
C SER A 127 16.99 -15.11 -10.23
N LEU A 128 16.72 -15.97 -9.25
CA LEU A 128 16.04 -15.59 -8.01
C LEU A 128 17.05 -15.14 -6.94
N PRO A 129 16.67 -14.21 -6.04
CA PRO A 129 15.37 -13.55 -5.96
C PRO A 129 15.19 -12.42 -6.99
N GLN A 130 13.94 -12.15 -7.38
CA GLN A 130 13.58 -10.96 -8.17
C GLN A 130 12.64 -10.07 -7.38
N LEU A 131 12.97 -8.77 -7.28
CA LEU A 131 12.15 -7.76 -6.64
C LEU A 131 11.77 -6.72 -7.71
N LEU A 132 10.52 -6.70 -8.12
CA LEU A 132 10.01 -5.81 -9.18
C LEU A 132 8.96 -4.88 -8.60
N TYR A 133 8.90 -3.63 -9.04
CA TYR A 133 7.85 -2.71 -8.61
C TYR A 133 7.53 -1.67 -9.67
N HIS A 134 6.40 -1.00 -9.51
CA HIS A 134 6.12 0.22 -10.25
C HIS A 134 5.39 1.24 -9.39
N ILE A 135 5.28 2.47 -9.89
CA ILE A 135 4.41 3.49 -9.30
C ILE A 135 3.43 3.94 -10.37
N GLN A 136 2.17 3.54 -10.24
CA GLN A 136 1.16 3.65 -11.28
C GLN A 136 -0.22 3.99 -10.70
N TRP A 137 -1.07 4.57 -11.55
CA TRP A 137 -2.48 4.78 -11.25
C TRP A 137 -3.25 3.47 -11.20
N LYS A 138 -4.13 3.36 -10.22
CA LYS A 138 -5.07 2.26 -10.02
C LYS A 138 -6.48 2.80 -9.98
N PHE A 139 -7.44 1.91 -10.22
CA PHE A 139 -8.84 2.22 -10.06
C PHE A 139 -9.55 1.15 -9.24
N ARG A 140 -10.31 1.57 -8.22
CA ARG A 140 -11.29 0.74 -7.51
C ARG A 140 -12.61 1.52 -7.49
N ASP A 141 -13.70 0.93 -7.96
CA ASP A 141 -15.01 1.61 -8.01
C ASP A 141 -15.69 1.63 -6.63
N GLU A 142 -15.01 2.30 -5.69
CA GLU A 142 -15.47 2.48 -4.32
C GLU A 142 -16.90 3.02 -4.31
N LEU A 143 -17.82 2.28 -3.68
CA LEU A 143 -19.25 2.57 -3.65
C LEU A 143 -19.55 3.96 -3.09
N ARG A 144 -18.78 4.41 -2.08
CA ARG A 144 -18.96 5.72 -1.44
C ARG A 144 -17.62 6.45 -1.26
N PRO A 145 -17.07 7.05 -2.32
CA PRO A 145 -15.81 7.78 -2.23
C PRO A 145 -15.96 8.96 -1.27
N ARG A 146 -15.04 9.07 -0.32
CA ARG A 146 -15.09 10.06 0.76
C ARG A 146 -13.70 10.54 1.16
N PHE A 147 -13.65 11.58 1.97
CA PHE A 147 -12.38 12.04 2.58
C PHE A 147 -11.29 12.49 1.59
N GLY A 148 -11.67 13.00 0.42
CA GLY A 148 -10.71 13.53 -0.54
C GLY A 148 -9.94 12.40 -1.23
N ILE A 149 -8.62 12.50 -1.21
CA ILE A 149 -7.69 11.49 -1.75
C ILE A 149 -7.51 10.27 -0.84
N MET A 150 -8.05 10.31 0.39
CA MET A 150 -7.89 9.21 1.36
C MET A 150 -8.71 7.97 0.99
N ARG A 151 -9.92 8.16 0.46
CA ARG A 151 -10.80 7.08 0.00
C ARG A 151 -11.46 7.48 -1.32
N CYS A 152 -10.70 7.31 -2.38
CA CYS A 152 -11.04 7.74 -3.74
C CYS A 152 -11.09 6.53 -4.69
N ARG A 153 -11.53 6.74 -5.93
CA ARG A 153 -11.64 5.68 -6.93
C ARG A 153 -10.38 5.52 -7.75
N GLU A 154 -9.85 6.64 -8.24
CA GLU A 154 -8.57 6.69 -8.95
C GLU A 154 -7.48 7.18 -7.99
N PHE A 155 -6.49 6.33 -7.73
CA PHE A 155 -5.42 6.60 -6.78
C PHE A 155 -4.06 6.18 -7.32
N PHE A 156 -3.01 6.80 -6.79
CA PHE A 156 -1.63 6.56 -7.21
C PHE A 156 -0.93 5.69 -6.20
N MET A 157 -0.41 4.54 -6.63
CA MET A 157 0.12 3.51 -5.74
C MET A 157 1.51 3.08 -6.19
N LYS A 158 2.36 2.78 -5.20
CA LYS A 158 3.53 1.94 -5.38
C LYS A 158 3.20 0.53 -4.91
N ASP A 159 3.19 -0.41 -5.84
CA ASP A 159 3.05 -1.84 -5.61
C ASP A 159 4.31 -2.57 -6.08
N ALA A 160 4.76 -3.51 -5.26
CA ALA A 160 6.02 -4.23 -5.41
C ALA A 160 5.79 -5.72 -5.16
N TYR A 161 6.54 -6.55 -5.89
CA TYR A 161 6.35 -7.98 -5.97
C TYR A 161 7.71 -8.68 -5.86
N SER A 162 7.83 -9.64 -4.96
CA SER A 162 9.00 -10.52 -4.87
C SER A 162 8.70 -11.90 -5.43
N PHE A 163 9.70 -12.46 -6.10
CA PHE A 163 9.71 -13.84 -6.56
C PHE A 163 10.93 -14.51 -5.95
N ASP A 164 10.71 -15.60 -5.23
CA ASP A 164 11.69 -16.29 -4.42
C ASP A 164 11.52 -17.80 -4.59
N ILE A 165 12.57 -18.58 -4.37
CA ILE A 165 12.57 -20.02 -4.66
C ILE A 165 11.79 -20.84 -3.62
N ASN A 166 11.68 -20.32 -2.40
CA ASN A 166 11.01 -20.96 -1.27
C ASN A 166 10.60 -19.93 -0.23
N ASP A 167 9.85 -20.38 0.78
CA ASP A 167 9.33 -19.57 1.88
C ASP A 167 10.42 -18.84 2.67
N GLU A 168 11.58 -19.46 2.90
CA GLU A 168 12.67 -18.84 3.66
C GLU A 168 13.21 -17.60 2.94
N GLU A 169 13.46 -17.71 1.63
CA GLU A 169 13.88 -16.57 0.81
C GLU A 169 12.76 -15.54 0.65
N ALA A 170 11.50 -15.98 0.54
CA ALA A 170 10.35 -15.08 0.49
C ALA A 170 10.20 -14.27 1.79
N PHE A 171 10.45 -14.87 2.96
CA PHE A 171 10.47 -14.14 4.23
C PHE A 171 11.63 -13.14 4.31
N PHE A 172 12.79 -13.46 3.73
CA PHE A 172 13.87 -12.48 3.62
C PHE A 172 13.46 -11.28 2.75
N SER A 173 12.84 -11.54 1.59
CA SER A 173 12.30 -10.51 0.69
C SER A 173 11.18 -9.69 1.35
N TYR A 174 10.29 -10.32 2.11
CA TYR A 174 9.26 -9.66 2.92
C TYR A 174 9.89 -8.69 3.93
N ASN A 175 10.91 -9.15 4.67
CA ASN A 175 11.56 -8.30 5.68
C ASN A 175 12.36 -7.14 5.06
N LYS A 176 12.82 -7.26 3.80
CA LYS A 176 13.38 -6.11 3.04
C LYS A 176 12.33 -5.03 2.83
N PHE A 177 11.13 -5.39 2.39
CA PHE A 177 10.03 -4.43 2.24
C PHE A 177 9.59 -3.85 3.58
N PHE A 178 9.54 -4.66 4.63
CA PHE A 178 9.25 -4.20 6.00
C PHE A 178 10.19 -3.06 6.42
N LEU A 179 11.50 -3.24 6.28
CA LEU A 179 12.49 -2.18 6.57
C LEU A 179 12.33 -0.98 5.62
N SER A 180 12.11 -1.22 4.33
CA SER A 180 11.93 -0.16 3.33
C SER A 180 10.74 0.75 3.66
N TYR A 181 9.62 0.19 4.12
CA TYR A 181 8.45 0.94 4.54
C TYR A 181 8.72 1.77 5.79
N LEU A 182 9.35 1.17 6.82
CA LEU A 182 9.74 1.92 8.03
C LEU A 182 10.63 3.11 7.70
N ARG A 183 11.62 2.93 6.81
CA ARG A 183 12.49 4.03 6.35
C ARG A 183 11.74 5.07 5.53
N THR A 184 10.82 4.64 4.67
CA THR A 184 9.98 5.52 3.84
C THR A 184 9.17 6.47 4.71
N PHE A 185 8.41 5.93 5.68
CA PHE A 185 7.57 6.76 6.55
C PHE A 185 8.40 7.64 7.48
N LYS A 186 9.53 7.12 8.01
CA LYS A 186 10.48 7.93 8.79
C LYS A 186 11.01 9.14 8.00
N ARG A 187 11.36 8.97 6.72
CA ARG A 187 11.81 10.07 5.84
C ARG A 187 10.70 11.07 5.52
N LEU A 188 9.45 10.65 5.58
CA LEU A 188 8.28 11.52 5.48
C LEU A 188 7.90 12.17 6.82
N SER A 189 8.68 11.94 7.88
CA SER A 189 8.40 12.39 9.25
C SER A 189 7.05 11.88 9.78
N LEU A 190 6.72 10.63 9.44
CA LEU A 190 5.51 9.95 9.87
C LEU A 190 5.88 8.74 10.72
N THR A 191 5.16 8.55 11.82
CA THR A 191 5.26 7.35 12.67
C THR A 191 4.21 6.35 12.20
N ALA A 192 4.57 5.52 11.22
CA ALA A 192 3.73 4.42 10.76
C ALA A 192 4.15 3.13 11.48
N ILE A 193 3.22 2.52 12.20
CA ILE A 193 3.47 1.31 12.98
C ILE A 193 3.00 0.09 12.18
N PRO A 194 3.84 -0.95 12.04
CA PRO A 194 3.43 -2.21 11.44
C PRO A 194 2.48 -2.93 12.40
N MET A 195 1.29 -3.27 11.92
CA MET A 195 0.25 -4.00 12.67
C MET A 195 -0.10 -5.27 11.92
N ALA A 196 -0.20 -6.38 12.65
CA ALA A 196 -0.65 -7.63 12.05
C ALA A 196 -2.10 -7.45 11.55
N ALA A 197 -2.33 -7.84 10.30
CA ALA A 197 -3.59 -7.58 9.60
C ALA A 197 -4.12 -8.85 8.91
N ASP A 198 -5.37 -8.80 8.43
CA ASP A 198 -5.87 -9.83 7.52
C ASP A 198 -5.14 -9.75 6.16
N THR A 199 -5.25 -10.81 5.39
CA THR A 199 -4.70 -10.90 4.03
C THR A 199 -5.76 -10.61 2.97
N GLY A 200 -7.04 -10.61 3.34
CA GLY A 200 -8.18 -10.35 2.46
C GLY A 200 -8.16 -11.20 1.17
N PRO A 201 -8.67 -10.67 0.05
CA PRO A 201 -8.68 -11.37 -1.23
C PRO A 201 -7.29 -11.49 -1.87
N ILE A 202 -6.25 -10.83 -1.30
CA ILE A 202 -4.86 -10.99 -1.74
C ILE A 202 -4.30 -12.32 -1.22
N GLY A 203 -4.75 -12.82 -0.07
CA GLY A 203 -4.42 -14.14 0.49
C GLY A 203 -3.04 -14.25 1.15
N GLY A 204 -2.75 -15.40 1.74
CA GLY A 204 -1.51 -15.65 2.48
C GLY A 204 -1.72 -15.91 3.97
N ASN A 205 -0.63 -15.86 4.75
CA ASN A 205 -0.68 -16.04 6.21
C ASN A 205 0.17 -15.01 7.00
N LEU A 206 0.94 -14.17 6.32
CA LEU A 206 1.76 -13.12 6.94
C LEU A 206 1.49 -11.79 6.25
N SER A 207 0.98 -10.83 7.03
CA SER A 207 0.45 -9.56 6.54
C SER A 207 0.65 -8.48 7.60
N HIS A 208 1.18 -7.33 7.18
CA HIS A 208 1.32 -6.16 8.04
C HIS A 208 0.81 -4.90 7.34
N GLU A 209 -0.12 -4.22 7.98
CA GLU A 209 -0.53 -2.86 7.65
C GLU A 209 0.34 -1.85 8.40
N PHE A 210 0.82 -0.84 7.70
CA PHE A 210 1.54 0.28 8.26
C PHE A 210 0.55 1.40 8.52
N ILE A 211 0.23 1.64 9.79
CA ILE A 211 -0.84 2.54 10.21
C ILE A 211 -0.27 3.76 10.93
N ILE A 212 -0.76 4.94 10.55
CA ILE A 212 -0.50 6.21 11.25
C ILE A 212 -1.70 6.54 12.13
N LEU A 213 -1.44 6.88 13.39
CA LEU A 213 -2.50 7.28 14.32
C LEU A 213 -3.24 8.53 13.83
N ALA A 214 -4.56 8.43 13.74
CA ALA A 214 -5.42 9.55 13.38
C ALA A 214 -6.85 9.30 13.85
N GLU A 215 -7.45 10.26 14.55
CA GLU A 215 -8.84 10.17 15.02
C GLU A 215 -9.85 9.99 13.87
N THR A 216 -9.52 10.51 12.69
CA THR A 216 -10.33 10.39 11.46
C THR A 216 -10.02 9.13 10.65
N GLY A 217 -9.16 8.24 11.17
CA GLY A 217 -8.80 6.99 10.53
C GLY A 217 -10.00 6.03 10.38
N GLU A 218 -9.96 5.19 9.36
CA GLU A 218 -10.99 4.17 9.12
C GLU A 218 -10.67 2.86 9.85
N SER A 219 -9.39 2.54 10.03
CA SER A 219 -8.94 1.33 10.72
C SER A 219 -8.98 1.54 12.23
N LYS A 220 -9.71 0.66 12.93
CA LYS A 220 -9.65 0.61 14.40
C LYS A 220 -8.50 -0.30 14.81
N ILE A 221 -7.71 0.15 15.77
CA ILE A 221 -6.46 -0.53 16.13
C ILE A 221 -6.37 -0.78 17.63
N PHE A 222 -5.67 -1.85 17.98
CA PHE A 222 -5.43 -2.30 19.34
C PHE A 222 -3.95 -2.58 19.51
N THR A 223 -3.27 -1.81 20.35
CA THR A 223 -1.80 -1.88 20.43
C THR A 223 -1.25 -1.56 21.81
N ASP A 224 -0.05 -2.06 22.09
CA ASP A 224 0.81 -1.62 23.18
C ASP A 224 1.53 -0.32 22.79
N LYS A 225 1.30 0.76 23.55
CA LYS A 225 1.87 2.09 23.27
C LYS A 225 3.41 2.13 23.26
N ARG A 226 4.09 1.12 23.80
CA ARG A 226 5.57 1.04 23.75
C ARG A 226 6.09 0.72 22.35
N VAL A 227 5.24 0.23 21.43
CA VAL A 227 5.62 0.00 20.03
C VAL A 227 6.06 1.29 19.35
N PHE A 228 5.55 2.45 19.79
CA PHE A 228 5.89 3.76 19.22
C PHE A 228 7.33 4.19 19.53
N ASP A 229 7.96 3.60 20.57
CA ASP A 229 9.35 3.86 20.94
C ASP A 229 10.34 2.97 20.15
N VAL A 230 9.83 2.03 19.35
CA VAL A 230 10.66 1.10 18.57
C VAL A 230 11.24 1.83 17.35
N SER A 231 12.58 1.91 17.31
CA SER A 231 13.31 2.41 16.14
C SER A 231 13.84 1.28 15.25
N SER A 232 13.80 1.55 13.94
CA SER A 232 14.41 0.77 12.87
C SER A 232 15.86 1.18 12.53
N ASP A 233 16.46 2.07 13.33
CA ASP A 233 17.85 2.49 13.15
C ASP A 233 18.85 1.36 13.43
N GLY A 234 19.94 1.34 12.68
CA GLY A 234 21.02 0.36 12.84
C GLY A 234 20.76 -1.00 12.19
N PHE A 235 19.62 -1.19 11.52
CA PHE A 235 19.33 -2.42 10.78
C PHE A 235 19.78 -2.32 9.31
N HIS A 236 20.31 -3.41 8.79
CA HIS A 236 20.91 -3.52 7.45
C HIS A 236 20.28 -4.67 6.64
N ILE A 237 20.52 -4.72 5.34
CA ILE A 237 19.94 -5.74 4.45
C ILE A 237 20.73 -7.05 4.58
N GLU A 238 20.51 -7.73 5.70
CA GLU A 238 21.07 -9.04 6.03
C GLU A 238 20.00 -9.87 6.72
N LYS A 239 19.90 -11.18 6.43
CA LYS A 239 18.81 -12.06 6.91
C LYS A 239 18.56 -11.89 8.41
N LYS A 240 19.58 -12.13 9.23
CA LYS A 240 19.49 -12.04 10.69
C LYS A 240 19.12 -10.63 11.18
N SER A 241 19.72 -9.59 10.60
CA SER A 241 19.41 -8.19 10.95
C SER A 241 17.93 -7.89 10.71
N LEU A 242 17.39 -8.28 9.56
CA LEU A 242 16.00 -8.02 9.21
C LEU A 242 15.00 -8.88 10.01
N GLU A 243 15.37 -10.12 10.35
CA GLU A 243 14.58 -10.95 11.27
C GLU A 243 14.51 -10.34 12.67
N ASP A 244 15.65 -9.88 13.21
CA ASP A 244 15.73 -9.25 14.52
C ASP A 244 14.92 -7.94 14.55
N LEU A 245 14.93 -7.17 13.45
CA LEU A 245 14.07 -6.00 13.29
C LEU A 245 12.60 -6.37 13.42
N ARG A 246 12.14 -7.38 12.68
CA ARG A 246 10.72 -7.78 12.70
C ARG A 246 10.31 -8.27 14.08
N LYS A 247 11.10 -9.16 14.69
CA LYS A 247 10.88 -9.66 16.06
C LYS A 247 10.84 -8.54 17.10
N LYS A 248 11.61 -7.47 16.91
CA LYS A 248 11.60 -6.29 17.79
C LYS A 248 10.24 -5.57 17.77
N TYR A 249 9.59 -5.48 16.62
CA TYR A 249 8.23 -4.94 16.51
C TYR A 249 7.18 -5.94 16.99
N GLU A 250 7.27 -7.21 16.58
CA GLU A 250 6.33 -8.29 16.96
C GLU A 250 6.31 -8.59 18.47
N LYS A 251 7.33 -8.16 19.23
CA LYS A 251 7.33 -8.23 20.69
C LYS A 251 6.18 -7.44 21.34
N PHE A 252 5.67 -6.43 20.65
CA PHE A 252 4.58 -5.60 21.13
C PHE A 252 3.30 -5.95 20.39
N TYR A 253 2.22 -6.16 21.15
CA TYR A 253 0.90 -6.39 20.57
C TYR A 253 0.51 -5.19 19.70
N ALA A 254 0.23 -5.41 18.42
CA ALA A 254 -0.18 -4.38 17.48
C ALA A 254 -0.99 -5.02 16.34
N VAL A 255 -2.31 -4.90 16.40
CA VAL A 255 -3.22 -5.55 15.45
C VAL A 255 -4.33 -4.63 14.98
N THR A 256 -4.83 -4.89 13.78
CA THR A 256 -6.09 -4.33 13.29
C THR A 256 -7.29 -5.01 13.96
N ASP A 257 -8.47 -4.41 13.83
CA ASP A 257 -9.71 -4.93 14.43
C ASP A 257 -10.09 -6.34 13.95
N GLU A 258 -9.80 -6.67 12.71
CA GLU A 258 -10.02 -8.00 12.13
C GLU A 258 -9.25 -9.11 12.86
N LYS A 259 -8.06 -8.80 13.39
CA LYS A 259 -7.19 -9.74 14.12
C LYS A 259 -7.32 -9.61 15.64
N PHE A 260 -8.14 -8.69 16.14
CA PHE A 260 -8.20 -8.40 17.57
C PHE A 260 -8.77 -9.56 18.40
N ASN A 261 -7.99 -10.00 19.39
CA ASN A 261 -8.43 -10.94 20.41
C ASN A 261 -8.32 -10.30 21.79
N LYS A 262 -9.48 -10.08 22.44
CA LYS A 262 -9.55 -9.41 23.74
C LYS A 262 -8.72 -10.11 24.81
N LYS A 263 -8.79 -11.46 24.90
CA LYS A 263 -8.09 -12.21 25.96
C LYS A 263 -6.58 -12.12 25.79
N GLU A 264 -6.10 -12.25 24.55
CA GLU A 264 -4.68 -12.13 24.22
C GLU A 264 -4.17 -10.72 24.54
N PHE A 265 -4.88 -9.69 24.08
CA PHE A 265 -4.53 -8.29 24.36
C PHE A 265 -4.47 -7.98 25.86
N GLU A 266 -5.43 -8.48 26.63
CA GLU A 266 -5.48 -8.26 28.07
C GLU A 266 -4.38 -9.02 28.83
N ASN A 267 -3.95 -10.18 28.31
CA ASN A 267 -2.89 -10.98 28.90
C ASN A 267 -1.48 -10.45 28.56
N GLU A 268 -1.28 -9.96 27.33
CA GLU A 268 0.04 -9.54 26.84
C GLU A 268 0.37 -8.08 27.13
N VAL A 269 -0.64 -7.22 27.26
CA VAL A 269 -0.47 -5.76 27.44
C VAL A 269 -1.02 -5.31 28.78
N SER A 270 -0.16 -4.69 29.60
CA SER A 270 -0.57 -4.09 30.88
C SER A 270 -1.53 -2.92 30.65
N GLU A 271 -2.47 -2.74 31.57
CA GLU A 271 -3.58 -1.76 31.42
C GLU A 271 -3.10 -0.34 31.08
N GLU A 272 -2.01 0.11 31.72
CA GLU A 272 -1.39 1.41 31.47
C GLU A 272 -0.80 1.59 30.06
N ASN A 273 -0.47 0.48 29.38
CA ASN A 273 0.16 0.47 28.06
C ASN A 273 -0.84 0.18 26.93
N ARG A 274 -2.09 -0.19 27.25
CA ARG A 274 -3.12 -0.46 26.24
C ARG A 274 -3.53 0.84 25.54
N LEU A 275 -3.45 0.83 24.21
CA LEU A 275 -3.95 1.89 23.35
C LEU A 275 -4.99 1.32 22.38
N ILE A 276 -6.21 1.85 22.47
CA ILE A 276 -7.30 1.56 21.54
C ILE A 276 -7.65 2.88 20.85
N THR A 277 -7.42 2.95 19.53
CA THR A 277 -7.62 4.19 18.78
C THR A 277 -7.93 3.88 17.31
N LYS A 278 -7.88 4.90 16.46
CA LYS A 278 -8.03 4.80 15.02
C LYS A 278 -6.76 5.23 14.31
N GLY A 279 -6.60 4.73 13.09
CA GLY A 279 -5.49 5.09 12.24
C GLY A 279 -5.82 5.01 10.76
N ILE A 280 -4.89 5.55 9.99
CA ILE A 280 -4.92 5.55 8.53
C ILE A 280 -3.86 4.55 8.07
N GLU A 281 -4.30 3.53 7.35
CA GLU A 281 -3.41 2.64 6.61
C GLU A 281 -2.71 3.44 5.50
N VAL A 282 -1.37 3.40 5.47
CA VAL A 282 -0.54 4.09 4.48
C VAL A 282 0.35 3.14 3.68
N GLY A 283 0.29 1.84 3.99
CA GLY A 283 0.97 0.81 3.24
C GLY A 283 0.66 -0.56 3.79
N HIS A 284 0.73 -1.57 2.93
CA HIS A 284 0.49 -2.96 3.27
C HIS A 284 1.57 -3.83 2.63
N ILE A 285 2.00 -4.87 3.35
CA ILE A 285 2.87 -5.92 2.82
C ILE A 285 2.25 -7.30 3.10
N PHE A 286 2.35 -8.19 2.11
CA PHE A 286 1.75 -9.52 2.14
C PHE A 286 2.78 -10.58 1.74
N TYR A 287 2.65 -11.77 2.34
CA TYR A 287 3.25 -13.00 1.83
C TYR A 287 2.12 -13.96 1.48
N PHE A 288 1.97 -14.27 0.19
CA PHE A 288 0.86 -15.06 -0.37
C PHE A 288 1.29 -16.40 -0.98
N GLY A 289 2.54 -16.83 -0.77
CA GLY A 289 3.05 -18.13 -1.23
C GLY A 289 2.82 -18.37 -2.72
N ASP A 290 2.28 -19.54 -3.07
CA ASP A 290 2.06 -19.98 -4.44
C ASP A 290 0.70 -19.57 -5.03
N LYS A 291 -0.03 -18.65 -4.39
CA LYS A 291 -1.41 -18.29 -4.78
C LYS A 291 -1.56 -17.87 -6.23
N TYR A 292 -0.58 -17.16 -6.78
CA TYR A 292 -0.60 -16.73 -8.19
C TYR A 292 0.26 -17.62 -9.07
N SER A 293 1.41 -18.09 -8.58
CA SER A 293 2.31 -18.92 -9.38
C SER A 293 1.70 -20.28 -9.72
N LYS A 294 0.91 -20.87 -8.81
CA LYS A 294 0.25 -22.16 -9.04
C LYS A 294 -0.82 -22.11 -10.14
N PRO A 295 -1.85 -21.24 -10.09
CA PRO A 295 -2.85 -21.17 -11.15
C PRO A 295 -2.27 -20.69 -12.49
N LEU A 296 -1.28 -19.79 -12.47
CA LEU A 296 -0.62 -19.30 -13.69
C LEU A 296 0.57 -20.18 -14.14
N ASN A 297 0.84 -21.33 -13.51
CA ASN A 297 1.99 -22.19 -13.86
C ASN A 297 3.32 -21.41 -14.04
N ALA A 298 3.60 -20.49 -13.11
CA ALA A 298 4.73 -19.56 -13.16
C ALA A 298 6.00 -20.12 -12.50
#